data_AF-A0AAW0M3Q9-F1
#
_entry.id   AF-A0AAW0M3Q9-F1
#
_cell.length_a   1.000
_cell.length_b   1.000
_cell.length_c   1.000
_cell.angle_alpha   90.00
_cell.angle_beta   90.00
_cell.angle_gamma   90.00
#
_symmetry.space_group_name_H-M   'P 1'
#
loop_
_entity.id
_entity.type
_entity.pdbx_description
1 polymer ?
#
loop_
_entity_poly.entity_id
_entity_poly.type
_entity_poly.pdbx_seq_one_letter_code
_entity_poly.pdbx_strand_id
1 'polypeptide(L)'
;VHHLIETCLTFHMTKEECMEALSKHANVDPVITSAVWNELEKENKEFFETYAQSQRQSKADLMSEEETSRLIQKIISDSSKDSDD
;
A
#
# COMPACT_ATOMS: atom_id res chain seq x y z
N VAL A 1 8.10 6.28 -20.36
CA VAL A 1 6.99 6.48 -19.39
C VAL A 1 6.26 5.17 -19.09
N HIS A 2 5.88 4.35 -20.08
CA HIS A 2 5.19 3.07 -19.85
C HIS A 2 5.91 2.13 -18.85
N HIS A 3 7.20 1.85 -19.07
CA HIS A 3 8.00 1.02 -18.15
C HIS A 3 8.06 1.59 -16.72
N LEU A 4 8.00 2.92 -16.57
CA LEU A 4 8.10 3.58 -15.26
C LEU A 4 6.84 3.35 -14.43
N ILE A 5 5.67 3.34 -15.08
CA ILE A 5 4.39 3.03 -14.43
C ILE A 5 4.29 1.53 -14.15
N GLU A 6 4.72 0.66 -15.06
CA GLU A 6 4.83 -0.79 -14.80
C GLU A 6 5.73 -1.08 -13.58
N THR A 7 6.83 -0.32 -13.45
CA THR A 7 7.71 -0.40 -12.29
C THR A 7 6.97 0.05 -11.03
N CYS A 8 6.27 1.19 -11.03
CA CYS A 8 5.44 1.63 -9.91
C CYS A 8 4.41 0.56 -9.49
N LEU A 9 3.73 -0.06 -10.46
CA LEU A 9 2.72 -1.09 -10.21
C LEU A 9 3.34 -2.35 -9.61
N THR A 10 4.56 -2.73 -10.02
CA THR A 10 5.29 -3.85 -9.44
C THR A 10 5.66 -3.60 -7.97
N PHE A 11 5.92 -2.34 -7.60
CA PHE A 11 6.18 -1.93 -6.22
C PHE A 11 4.92 -1.74 -5.37
N HIS A 12 3.74 -2.09 -5.89
CA HIS A 12 2.45 -1.89 -5.21
C HIS A 12 2.20 -0.44 -4.77
N MET A 13 2.74 0.53 -5.51
CA MET A 13 2.55 1.96 -5.22
C MET A 13 1.12 2.41 -5.51
N THR A 14 0.59 3.33 -4.70
CA THR A 14 -0.64 4.07 -5.03
C THR A 14 -0.40 5.02 -6.20
N LYS A 15 -1.50 5.55 -6.75
CA LYS A 15 -1.43 6.60 -7.77
C LYS A 15 -0.62 7.80 -7.29
N GLU A 16 -0.84 8.25 -6.06
CA GLU A 16 -0.11 9.37 -5.45
C GLU A 16 1.39 9.07 -5.31
N GLU A 17 1.73 7.88 -4.80
CA GLU A 17 3.11 7.45 -4.63
C GLU A 17 3.83 7.36 -5.98
N CYS A 18 3.17 6.84 -7.03
CA CYS A 18 3.75 6.81 -8.36
C CYS A 18 3.92 8.21 -8.95
N MET A 19 2.95 9.12 -8.77
CA MET A 19 3.09 10.52 -9.21
C MET A 19 4.29 11.20 -8.54
N GLU A 20 4.44 11.02 -7.23
CA GLU A 20 5.54 11.61 -6.47
C GLU A 20 6.89 10.99 -6.84
N ALA A 21 6.96 9.66 -6.96
CA ALA A 21 8.19 8.96 -7.32
C ALA A 21 8.66 9.33 -8.73
N LEU A 22 7.74 9.37 -9.72
CA LEU A 22 8.10 9.73 -11.08
C LEU A 22 8.44 11.22 -11.22
N SER A 23 7.82 12.08 -10.41
CA SER A 23 8.19 13.49 -10.34
C SER A 23 9.58 13.69 -9.75
N LYS A 24 9.89 13.04 -8.63
CA LYS A 24 11.18 13.21 -7.92
C LYS A 24 12.35 12.51 -8.62
N HIS A 25 12.14 11.31 -9.13
CA HIS A 25 13.23 10.45 -9.63
C HIS A 25 13.38 10.43 -11.14
N ALA A 26 12.29 10.72 -11.87
CA ALA A 26 12.30 10.73 -13.34
C ALA A 26 11.95 12.09 -13.95
N ASN A 27 11.73 13.12 -13.10
CA ASN A 27 11.40 14.49 -13.52
C ASN A 27 10.17 14.56 -14.46
N VAL A 28 9.22 13.64 -14.27
CA VAL A 28 7.97 13.54 -15.02
C VAL A 28 6.90 14.39 -14.34
N ASP A 29 6.15 15.17 -15.12
CA ASP A 29 5.04 15.97 -14.59
C ASP A 29 3.96 15.05 -13.97
N PRO A 30 3.55 15.26 -12.71
CA PRO A 30 2.45 14.52 -12.08
C PRO A 30 1.17 14.49 -12.92
N VAL A 31 0.89 15.54 -13.70
CA VAL A 31 -0.26 15.59 -14.61
C VAL A 31 -0.17 14.52 -15.69
N ILE A 32 1.02 14.30 -16.26
CA ILE A 32 1.26 13.26 -17.26
C ILE A 32 1.07 11.89 -16.63
N THR A 33 1.68 11.65 -15.46
CA THR A 33 1.54 10.38 -14.73
C THR A 33 0.08 10.09 -14.39
N SER A 34 -0.67 11.10 -13.92
CA SER A 34 -2.09 10.99 -13.61
C SER A 34 -2.93 10.64 -14.85
N ALA A 35 -2.66 11.29 -15.99
CA ALA A 35 -3.38 11.04 -17.22
C ALA A 35 -3.15 9.60 -17.73
N VAL A 36 -1.89 9.14 -17.75
CA VAL A 36 -1.56 7.78 -18.20
C VAL A 36 -2.12 6.74 -17.23
N TRP A 37 -2.04 6.97 -15.92
CA TRP A 37 -2.65 6.09 -14.91
C TRP A 37 -4.16 5.95 -15.09
N ASN A 38 -4.86 7.07 -15.31
CA ASN A 38 -6.32 7.06 -15.51
C ASN A 38 -6.72 6.29 -16.76
N GLU A 39 -5.98 6.43 -17.87
CA GLU A 39 -6.30 5.68 -19.09
C GLU A 39 -6.00 4.18 -18.90
N LEU A 40 -4.89 3.83 -18.23
CA LEU A 40 -4.57 2.44 -17.88
C LEU A 40 -5.65 1.80 -17.00
N GLU A 41 -6.14 2.52 -15.99
CA GLU A 41 -7.21 2.06 -15.11
C GLU A 41 -8.52 1.84 -15.88
N LYS A 42 -8.83 2.75 -16.81
CA LYS A 42 -10.02 2.67 -17.65
C LYS A 42 -9.97 1.52 -18.65
N GLU A 43 -8.80 1.23 -19.22
CA GLU A 43 -8.58 0.12 -20.16
C GLU A 43 -8.47 -1.23 -19.44
N ASN A 44 -7.94 -1.27 -18.21
CA ASN A 44 -7.61 -2.49 -17.47
C ASN A 44 -8.32 -2.57 -16.11
N LYS A 45 -9.63 -2.32 -16.08
CA LYS A 45 -10.41 -2.18 -14.82
C LYS A 45 -10.26 -3.37 -13.86
N GLU A 46 -10.38 -4.59 -14.36
CA GLU A 46 -10.29 -5.81 -13.54
C GLU A 46 -8.92 -5.95 -12.85
N PHE A 47 -7.85 -5.57 -13.55
CA PHE A 47 -6.51 -5.54 -12.97
C PHE A 47 -6.44 -4.50 -11.84
N PHE A 48 -6.92 -3.28 -12.06
CA PHE A 48 -6.85 -2.21 -11.07
C PHE A 48 -7.77 -2.44 -9.85
N GLU A 49 -8.92 -3.09 -10.03
CA GLU A 49 -9.78 -3.53 -8.93
C GLU A 49 -9.07 -4.55 -8.04
N THR A 50 -8.46 -5.57 -8.66
CA THR A 50 -7.68 -6.59 -7.93
C THR A 50 -6.45 -5.97 -7.26
N TYR A 51 -5.75 -5.09 -7.97
CA TYR A 51 -4.57 -4.38 -7.46
C TYR A 51 -4.90 -3.52 -6.23
N ALA A 52 -6.03 -2.79 -6.25
CA ALA A 52 -6.47 -2.00 -5.12
C ALA A 52 -6.85 -2.87 -3.89
N GLN A 53 -7.44 -4.04 -4.13
CA GLN A 53 -7.71 -5.02 -3.07
C GLN A 53 -6.41 -5.58 -2.48
N SER A 54 -5.46 -6.00 -3.33
CA SER A 54 -4.16 -6.50 -2.88
C SER A 54 -3.36 -5.46 -2.10
N GLN A 55 -3.40 -4.19 -2.48
CA GLN A 55 -2.79 -3.11 -1.70
C GLN A 55 -3.42 -2.94 -0.31
N ARG A 56 -4.74 -3.08 -0.21
CA ARG A 56 -5.43 -3.02 1.08
C ARG A 56 -5.06 -4.22 1.96
N GLN A 57 -4.90 -5.40 1.34
CA GLN A 57 -4.47 -6.61 2.04
C GLN A 57 -3.02 -6.50 2.51
N SER A 58 -2.10 -6.01 1.67
CA SER A 58 -0.69 -5.85 2.04
C SER A 58 -0.49 -4.81 3.15
N LYS A 59 -1.27 -3.73 3.14
CA LYS A 59 -1.32 -2.77 4.25
C LYS A 59 -2.04 -3.30 5.50
N ALA A 60 -2.86 -4.35 5.38
CA ALA A 60 -3.49 -5.01 6.53
C ALA A 60 -2.60 -6.12 7.14
N ASP A 61 -1.79 -6.81 6.31
CA ASP A 61 -0.77 -7.76 6.76
C ASP A 61 0.35 -7.05 7.57
N LEU A 62 0.60 -5.78 7.27
CA LEU A 62 1.21 -4.86 8.23
C LEU A 62 0.17 -4.58 9.33
N MET A 63 0.14 -5.44 10.35
CA MET A 63 -0.79 -5.35 11.49
C MET A 63 -1.07 -3.89 11.84
N SER A 64 -2.35 -3.50 11.86
CA SER A 64 -2.73 -2.14 12.27
C SER A 64 -2.05 -1.82 13.60
N GLU A 65 -1.62 -0.58 13.80
CA GLU A 65 -1.03 -0.13 15.07
C GLU A 65 -1.94 -0.50 16.25
N GLU A 66 -3.26 -0.46 16.05
CA GLU A 66 -4.27 -0.87 17.01
C GLU A 66 -4.22 -2.38 17.31
N GLU A 67 -4.04 -3.21 16.29
CA GLU A 67 -3.98 -4.66 16.42
C GLU A 67 -2.68 -5.10 17.11
N THR A 68 -1.57 -4.47 16.75
CA THR A 68 -0.28 -4.64 17.42
C THR A 68 -0.36 -4.24 18.90
N SER A 69 -1.00 -3.10 19.20
CA SER A 69 -1.19 -2.62 20.57
C SER A 69 -2.05 -3.57 21.40
N ARG A 70 -3.12 -4.12 20.81
CA ARG A 70 -3.98 -5.12 21.47
C ARG A 70 -3.23 -6.40 21.79
N LEU A 71 -2.39 -6.89 20.88
CA LEU A 71 -1.56 -8.07 21.10
C LEU A 71 -0.55 -7.86 22.24
N ILE A 72 0.12 -6.70 22.27
CA ILE A 72 1.05 -6.33 23.35
C ILE A 72 0.32 -6.30 24.70
N GLN A 73 -0.83 -5.63 24.80
CA GLN A 73 -1.60 -5.59 26.05
C GLN A 73 -2.02 -6.97 26.55
N LYS A 74 -2.40 -7.87 25.63
CA LYS A 74 -2.80 -9.23 25.97
C LYS A 74 -1.64 -10.02 26.57
N ILE A 75 -0.45 -9.96 25.96
CA ILE A 75 0.75 -10.64 26.46
C ILE A 75 1.12 -10.15 27.87
N ILE A 76 1.08 -8.83 28.10
CA ILE A 76 1.35 -8.24 29.42
C ILE A 76 0.33 -8.72 30.45
N SER A 77 -0.95 -8.76 30.09
CA SER A 77 -2.04 -9.17 30.98
C SER A 77 -2.03 -10.66 31.32
N ASP A 78 -1.53 -11.50 30.41
CA ASP A 78 -1.38 -12.94 30.62
C ASP A 78 -0.14 -13.25 31.45
N SER A 79 0.98 -12.53 31.26
CA SER A 79 2.19 -12.68 32.08
C SER A 79 2.04 -12.26 33.55
N SER A 80 1.02 -11.48 33.88
CA SER A 80 0.75 -11.01 35.25
C SER A 80 -0.16 -11.94 36.07
N LYS A 81 -0.63 -13.06 35.49
CA LYS A 81 -1.55 -14.00 36.17
C LYS A 81 -0.89 -15.23 36.81
N ASP A 82 0.42 -15.44 36.61
CA ASP A 82 1.14 -16.62 37.11
C ASP A 82 1.91 -16.35 38.43
N SER A 83 1.32 -15.66 39.40
CA SER A 83 2.01 -15.37 40.68
C SER A 83 1.21 -15.61 41.96
N ASP A 84 0.03 -16.21 41.89
CA ASP A 84 -0.77 -16.55 43.09
C ASP A 84 -1.18 -18.04 43.09
N ASP A 85 -0.26 -18.93 43.45
CA ASP A 85 -0.55 -20.24 44.10
C ASP A 85 0.65 -20.70 44.94
#